data_AF-A0A7J3BEF3-F1
#
_entry.id   AF-A0A7J3BEF3-F1
#
_cell.length_a   1.000
_cell.length_b   1.000
_cell.length_c   1.000
_cell.angle_alpha   90.00
_cell.angle_beta   90.00
_cell.angle_gamma   90.00
#
_symmetry.space_group_name_H-M   'P 1'
#
loop_
_entity.id
_entity.type
_entity.pdbx_description
1 polymer ?
#
loop_
_entity_poly.entity_id
_entity_poly.type
_entity_poly.pdbx_seq_one_letter_code
_entity_poly.pdbx_strand_id
1 'polypeptide(L)'
;EVKEETGLTVEIDSVLEVVDNIVRDDSGRIRFHYVIIEYLARSESGEPQAASDVSEARWVPIGELKSYPLTKSLKLLLTRLKWLD
;
A
#
# COMPACT_ATOMS: atom_id res chain seq x y z
N GLU A 1 8.19 6.70 -4.73
CA GLU A 1 7.51 6.15 -3.52
C GLU A 1 7.13 7.26 -2.55
N VAL A 2 7.03 7.04 -1.22
CA VAL A 2 6.32 7.97 -0.30
C VAL A 2 6.65 9.46 -0.46
N LYS A 3 7.93 9.88 -0.40
CA LYS A 3 8.29 11.30 -0.54
C LYS A 3 8.00 11.86 -1.92
N GLU A 4 8.19 11.06 -2.96
CA GLU A 4 7.94 11.45 -4.35
C GLU A 4 6.44 11.56 -4.61
N GLU A 5 5.66 10.58 -4.18
CA GLU A 5 4.22 10.43 -4.46
C GLU A 5 3.32 11.31 -3.58
N THR A 6 3.75 11.56 -2.34
CA THR A 6 2.93 12.25 -1.32
C THR A 6 3.59 13.49 -0.70
N GLY A 7 4.87 13.73 -0.99
CA GLY A 7 5.66 14.80 -0.33
C GLY A 7 6.07 14.49 1.11
N LEU A 8 5.57 13.42 1.73
CA LEU A 8 5.83 13.11 3.14
C LEU A 8 7.24 12.53 3.36
N THR A 9 7.87 12.95 4.45
CA THR A 9 9.05 12.26 4.99
C THR A 9 8.59 11.35 6.11
N VAL A 10 8.98 10.08 6.04
CA VAL A 10 8.56 9.05 7.00
C VAL A 10 9.75 8.34 7.60
N GLU A 11 9.58 7.85 8.82
CA GLU A 11 10.47 6.89 9.46
C GLU A 11 9.86 5.50 9.40
N ILE A 12 10.63 4.52 8.95
CA ILE A 12 10.21 3.12 8.91
C ILE A 12 10.38 2.52 10.30
N ASP A 13 9.32 1.93 10.83
CA ASP A 13 9.33 1.21 12.10
C ASP A 13 9.66 -0.27 11.89
N SER A 14 8.87 -0.96 11.06
CA SER A 14 8.97 -2.42 10.91
C SER A 14 8.42 -2.91 9.56
N VAL A 15 8.78 -4.14 9.19
CA VAL A 15 8.15 -4.86 8.07
C VAL A 15 6.86 -5.50 8.57
N LEU A 16 5.73 -5.18 7.93
CA LEU A 16 4.44 -5.80 8.22
C LEU A 16 4.28 -7.11 7.46
N GLU A 17 4.58 -7.14 6.16
CA GLU A 17 4.40 -8.32 5.32
C GLU A 17 5.34 -8.35 4.12
N VAL A 18 5.59 -9.56 3.61
CA VAL A 18 6.24 -9.81 2.32
C VAL A 18 5.29 -10.67 1.50
N VAL A 19 4.88 -10.17 0.34
CA VAL A 19 3.87 -10.79 -0.52
C VAL A 19 4.46 -11.12 -1.89
N ASP A 20 4.32 -12.37 -2.30
CA ASP A 20 4.54 -12.78 -3.69
C ASP A 20 3.31 -12.45 -4.55
N ASN A 21 3.47 -11.54 -5.51
CA ASN A 21 2.47 -11.25 -6.54
C ASN A 21 2.89 -11.91 -7.86
N ILE A 22 2.32 -13.09 -8.12
CA ILE A 22 2.59 -13.86 -9.34
C ILE A 22 1.46 -13.63 -10.35
N VAL A 23 1.78 -12.91 -11.43
CA VAL A 23 0.87 -12.65 -12.55
C VAL A 23 1.11 -13.68 -13.64
N ARG A 24 0.07 -14.40 -14.04
CA ARG A 24 0.14 -15.42 -15.10
C ARG A 24 -0.51 -14.90 -16.39
N ASP A 25 0.00 -15.35 -17.54
CA ASP A 25 -0.62 -15.11 -18.85
C ASP A 25 -1.80 -16.08 -19.11
N ASP A 26 -2.48 -15.91 -20.25
CA ASP A 26 -3.63 -16.74 -20.64
C ASP A 26 -3.28 -18.22 -20.83
N SER A 27 -1.99 -18.55 -20.99
CA SER A 27 -1.49 -19.93 -21.06
C SER A 27 -1.07 -20.50 -19.70
N GLY A 28 -1.27 -19.74 -18.62
CA GLY A 28 -0.92 -20.12 -17.24
C GLY A 28 0.57 -19.96 -16.91
N ARG A 29 1.40 -19.46 -17.84
CA ARG A 29 2.83 -19.22 -17.60
C ARG A 29 3.01 -17.95 -16.78
N ILE A 30 4.06 -17.90 -15.96
CA ILE A 30 4.39 -16.71 -15.20
C ILE A 30 4.79 -15.60 -16.19
N ARG A 31 4.03 -14.51 -16.19
CA ARG A 31 4.34 -13.30 -16.95
C ARG A 31 5.16 -12.33 -16.12
N PHE A 32 4.77 -12.14 -14.86
CA PHE A 32 5.48 -11.33 -13.89
C PHE A 32 5.47 -11.99 -12.52
N HIS A 33 6.55 -11.79 -11.77
CA HIS A 33 6.64 -12.14 -10.36
C HIS A 33 7.23 -10.95 -9.64
N TYR A 34 6.42 -10.33 -8.78
CA TYR A 34 6.83 -9.24 -7.91
C TYR A 34 6.89 -9.73 -6.47
N VAL A 35 7.88 -9.25 -5.73
CA VAL A 35 7.93 -9.34 -4.28
C VAL A 35 7.60 -7.96 -3.74
N ILE A 36 6.50 -7.84 -3.01
CA ILE A 36 6.03 -6.59 -2.41
C ILE A 36 6.32 -6.66 -0.92
N ILE A 37 7.02 -5.66 -0.39
CA ILE A 37 7.32 -5.54 1.03
C ILE A 37 6.52 -4.38 1.59
N GLU A 38 5.63 -4.66 2.52
CA GLU A 38 4.76 -3.67 3.16
C GLU A 38 5.38 -3.27 4.51
N TYR A 39 5.62 -1.97 4.69
CA TYR A 39 6.26 -1.42 5.88
C TYR A 39 5.26 -0.65 6.74
N LEU A 40 5.41 -0.72 8.05
CA LEU A 40 4.83 0.25 8.97
C LEU A 40 5.76 1.45 9.06
N ALA A 41 5.22 2.64 8.82
CA ALA A 41 5.98 3.89 8.86
C ALA A 41 5.17 4.99 9.55
N ARG A 42 5.89 5.94 10.14
CA ARG A 42 5.31 7.11 10.81
C ARG A 42 5.76 8.39 10.10
N SER A 43 4.82 9.30 9.84
CA SER A 43 5.12 10.68 9.48
C SER A 43 5.00 11.53 10.74
N GLU A 44 6.02 12.31 11.08
CA GLU A 44 5.96 13.20 12.26
C GLU A 44 5.22 14.51 11.97
N SER A 45 5.11 14.92 10.70
CA SER A 45 4.42 16.14 10.29
C SER A 45 4.13 16.16 8.78
N GLY A 46 3.26 17.07 8.35
CA GLY A 46 2.95 17.32 6.94
C GLY A 46 1.59 16.78 6.50
N GLU A 47 1.04 17.44 5.48
CA GLU A 47 -0.17 16.99 4.77
C GLU A 47 0.25 16.36 3.45
N PRO A 48 -0.27 15.17 3.11
CA PRO A 48 0.05 14.52 1.85
C PRO A 48 -0.44 15.36 0.67
N GLN A 49 0.41 15.47 -0.35
CA GLN A 49 0.10 16.13 -1.60
C GLN A 49 0.46 15.19 -2.75
N ALA A 50 -0.52 14.93 -3.62
CA ALA A 50 -0.30 14.10 -4.80
C ALA A 50 0.73 14.73 -5.74
N ALA A 51 1.66 13.91 -6.24
CA ALA A 51 2.59 14.27 -7.30
C ALA A 51 2.05 13.90 -8.69
N SER A 52 2.90 13.97 -9.72
CA SER A 52 2.48 13.84 -11.12
C SER A 52 1.95 12.45 -11.52
N ASP A 53 2.34 11.42 -10.79
CA ASP A 53 2.00 10.02 -11.02
C ASP A 53 0.90 9.48 -10.08
N VAL A 54 0.37 10.34 -9.20
CA VAL A 54 -0.68 10.02 -8.22
C VAL A 54 -1.88 10.92 -8.43
N SER A 55 -3.09 10.36 -8.44
CA SER A 55 -4.31 11.14 -8.66
C SER A 55 -4.79 11.92 -7.42
N GLU A 56 -4.58 11.36 -6.22
CA GLU A 56 -4.98 11.95 -4.94
C GLU A 56 -4.12 11.35 -3.82
N ALA A 57 -3.75 12.16 -2.83
CA ALA A 57 -3.07 11.72 -1.62
C ALA A 57 -3.73 12.41 -0.42
N ARG A 58 -4.20 11.62 0.56
CA ARG A 58 -4.87 12.14 1.77
C ARG A 58 -4.72 11.17 2.94
N TRP A 59 -4.82 11.70 4.15
CA TRP A 59 -5.05 10.88 5.33
C TRP A 59 -6.47 10.35 5.34
N VAL A 60 -6.63 9.04 5.54
CA VAL A 60 -7.94 8.36 5.57
C VAL A 60 -8.07 7.59 6.88
N PRO A 61 -9.17 7.77 7.63
CA PRO A 61 -9.45 6.93 8.79
C PRO A 61 -9.54 5.45 8.39
N ILE A 62 -8.93 4.56 9.18
CA ILE A 62 -8.90 3.12 8.90
C ILE A 62 -10.30 2.54 8.65
N GLY A 63 -11.30 2.98 9.41
CA GLY A 63 -12.69 2.52 9.26
C GLY A 63 -13.33 2.88 7.91
N GLU A 64 -12.81 3.86 7.18
CA GLU A 64 -13.30 4.26 5.86
C GLU A 64 -12.67 3.46 4.71
N LEU A 65 -11.57 2.73 4.96
CA LEU A 65 -10.82 2.00 3.92
C LEU A 65 -11.68 1.00 3.14
N LYS A 66 -12.73 0.44 3.76
CA LYS A 66 -13.70 -0.48 3.12
C LYS A 66 -14.41 0.15 1.91
N SER A 67 -14.49 1.48 1.84
CA SER A 67 -15.15 2.21 0.76
C SER A 67 -14.27 2.41 -0.48
N TYR A 68 -12.97 2.12 -0.40
CA TYR A 68 -12.02 2.35 -1.49
C TYR A 68 -11.73 1.09 -2.30
N PRO A 69 -11.36 1.25 -3.59
CA PRO A 69 -10.88 0.14 -4.40
C PRO A 69 -9.45 -0.26 -4.00
N LEU A 70 -9.32 -1.05 -2.93
CA LEU A 70 -8.02 -1.55 -2.46
C LEU A 70 -7.53 -2.73 -3.31
N THR A 71 -6.20 -2.86 -3.45
CA THR A 71 -5.56 -4.02 -4.07
C THR A 71 -5.81 -5.30 -3.26
N LYS A 72 -5.69 -6.47 -3.89
CA LYS A 72 -5.89 -7.76 -3.22
C LYS A 72 -4.90 -7.96 -2.06
N SER A 73 -3.63 -7.61 -2.23
CA SER A 73 -2.61 -7.76 -1.19
C SER A 73 -2.91 -6.88 0.02
N LEU A 74 -3.21 -5.60 -0.19
CA LEU A 74 -3.51 -4.67 0.90
C LEU A 74 -4.76 -5.10 1.68
N LYS A 75 -5.82 -5.59 1.01
CA LYS A 75 -7.01 -6.14 1.70
C LYS A 75 -6.66 -7.31 2.60
N LEU A 76 -5.79 -8.22 2.14
CA LEU A 76 -5.35 -9.37 2.92
C LEU A 76 -4.53 -8.93 4.14
N LEU A 77 -3.58 -8.00 3.97
CA LEU A 77 -2.81 -7.44 5.06
C LEU A 77 -3.72 -6.84 6.13
N LEU A 78 -4.62 -5.93 5.74
CA LEU A 78 -5.48 -5.22 6.70
C LEU A 78 -6.45 -6.16 7.41
N THR A 79 -6.93 -7.21 6.75
CA THR A 79 -7.75 -8.26 7.37
C THR A 79 -6.93 -9.02 8.43
N ARG A 80 -5.69 -9.41 8.10
CA ARG A 80 -4.78 -10.11 9.01
C ARG A 80 -4.44 -9.26 10.24
N LEU A 81 -4.25 -7.95 10.05
CA LEU A 81 -4.03 -6.97 11.13
C LEU A 81 -5.30 -6.65 11.94
N LYS A 82 -6.47 -7.15 11.52
CA LYS A 82 -7.78 -6.83 12.12
C LYS A 82 -8.13 -5.34 12.06
N TRP A 83 -7.70 -4.68 11.00
CA TRP A 83 -7.99 -3.27 10.72
C TRP A 83 -9.20 -3.09 9.79
N LEU A 84 -9.67 -4.18 9.17
CA LEU A 84 -10.89 -4.21 8.34
C LEU A 84 -12.05 -4.98 9.02
N ASP A 85 -12.04 -5.11 10.35
CA ASP A 85 -13.16 -5.72 11.08
C ASP A 85 -14.46 -4.90 10.93
#